data_AF-A0A9D7J9Z7-F1
#
_entry.id   AF-A0A9D7J9Z7-F1
#
_cell.length_a   1.000
_cell.length_b   1.000
_cell.length_c   1.000
_cell.angle_alpha   90.00
_cell.angle_beta   90.00
_cell.angle_gamma   90.00
#
_symmetry.space_group_name_H-M   'P 1'
#
loop_
_entity.id
_entity.type
_entity.pdbx_description
1 polymer ?
#
loop_
_entity_poly.entity_id
_entity_poly.type
_entity_poly.pdbx_seq_one_letter_code
_entity_poly.pdbx_strand_id
1 'polypeptide(L)'
;MLDDIKKIFLSPALFRLDTILSPRLVPVLYGTGMAALLLWAVGHLFLTFGRNFGDGLWGILEIVVFGALGMVVLRVVCELLLVFFKANETATRTVSLSRMPATLMDEVKEAIHEIAKDDPYTEEADEAAPQAPTAPTRRSARRSPPASTPEL
;
A
#
# COMPACT_ATOMS: atom_id res chain seq x y z
N MET A 1 19.81 -19.48 -12.01
CA MET A 1 20.63 -18.50 -11.25
C MET A 1 20.21 -17.06 -11.49
N LEU A 2 20.22 -16.52 -12.73
CA LEU A 2 19.68 -15.17 -13.00
C LEU A 2 18.17 -15.09 -12.71
N ASP A 3 17.41 -16.14 -13.05
CA ASP A 3 15.96 -16.19 -12.78
C ASP A 3 15.63 -16.30 -11.30
N ASP A 4 16.47 -17.00 -10.51
CA ASP A 4 16.32 -17.09 -9.05
C ASP A 4 16.64 -15.77 -8.36
N ILE A 5 17.67 -15.05 -8.83
CA ILE A 5 17.99 -13.70 -8.35
C ILE A 5 16.84 -12.75 -8.65
N LYS A 6 16.26 -12.82 -9.85
CA LYS A 6 15.02 -12.10 -10.17
C LYS A 6 13.90 -12.50 -9.23
N LYS A 7 13.66 -13.78 -8.99
CA LYS A 7 12.55 -14.25 -8.15
C LYS A 7 12.70 -13.87 -6.67
N ILE A 8 13.94 -13.88 -6.16
CA ILE A 8 14.27 -13.60 -4.76
C ILE A 8 14.44 -12.10 -4.47
N PHE A 9 14.82 -11.27 -5.46
CA PHE A 9 14.76 -9.81 -5.32
C PHE A 9 13.39 -9.25 -5.71
N LEU A 10 12.69 -9.81 -6.70
CA LEU A 10 11.37 -9.31 -7.09
C LEU A 10 10.26 -9.68 -6.11
N SER A 11 10.32 -10.82 -5.41
CA SER A 11 9.15 -11.23 -4.61
C SER A 11 9.13 -10.62 -3.19
N PRO A 12 10.18 -10.76 -2.36
CA PRO A 12 10.20 -10.24 -1.00
C PRO A 12 10.66 -8.78 -0.93
N ALA A 13 11.59 -8.36 -1.80
CA ALA A 13 12.09 -6.99 -1.80
C ALA A 13 11.09 -6.03 -2.46
N LEU A 14 10.32 -6.45 -3.50
CA LEU A 14 9.21 -5.61 -3.96
C LEU A 14 8.12 -5.49 -2.92
N PHE A 15 7.72 -6.56 -2.22
CA PHE A 15 6.66 -6.47 -1.20
C PHE A 15 7.01 -5.55 -0.01
N ARG A 16 8.27 -5.51 0.41
CA ARG A 16 8.72 -4.69 1.55
C ARG A 16 9.13 -3.27 1.17
N LEU A 17 9.54 -3.05 -0.08
CA LEU A 17 9.74 -1.71 -0.63
C LEU A 17 8.43 -1.11 -1.17
N ASP A 18 7.43 -1.89 -1.60
CA ASP A 18 6.11 -1.40 -2.10
C ASP A 18 5.45 -0.41 -1.13
N THR A 19 5.46 -0.76 0.15
CA THR A 19 4.76 0.03 1.19
C THR A 19 5.47 1.33 1.57
N ILE A 20 6.79 1.42 1.36
CA ILE A 20 7.62 2.56 1.84
C ILE A 20 8.28 3.34 0.69
N LEU A 21 8.44 2.70 -0.47
CA LEU A 21 9.13 3.24 -1.63
C LEU A 21 8.16 3.85 -2.64
N SER A 22 6.85 3.57 -2.56
CA SER A 22 5.81 4.14 -3.44
C SER A 22 5.99 5.67 -3.67
N PRO A 23 6.21 6.52 -2.64
CA PRO A 23 6.42 7.95 -2.87
C PRO A 23 7.85 8.37 -3.27
N ARG A 24 8.87 7.50 -3.10
CA ARG A 24 10.30 7.85 -3.26
C ARG A 24 10.98 7.15 -4.44
N LEU A 25 10.36 6.14 -5.05
CA LEU A 25 10.98 5.37 -6.13
C LEU A 25 11.11 6.18 -7.42
N VAL A 26 10.12 7.01 -7.75
CA VAL A 26 10.14 7.82 -8.99
C VAL A 26 11.39 8.71 -9.09
N PRO A 27 11.72 9.57 -8.11
CA PRO A 27 12.90 10.42 -8.22
C PRO A 27 14.20 9.63 -8.22
N VAL A 28 14.30 8.54 -7.45
CA VAL A 28 15.50 7.69 -7.41
C VAL A 28 15.70 6.98 -8.75
N LEU A 29 14.66 6.34 -9.27
CA LEU A 29 14.73 5.60 -10.54
C LEU A 29 14.97 6.53 -11.73
N TYR A 30 14.34 7.71 -11.73
CA TYR A 30 14.61 8.74 -12.73
C TYR A 30 16.07 9.21 -12.65
N GLY A 31 16.59 9.47 -11.45
CA GLY A 31 17.99 9.86 -11.25
C GLY A 31 18.97 8.77 -11.72
N THR A 32 18.73 7.52 -11.34
CA THR A 32 19.57 6.38 -11.76
C THR A 32 19.46 6.12 -13.26
N GLY A 33 18.27 6.18 -13.83
CA GLY A 33 18.05 5.99 -15.27
C GLY A 33 18.69 7.10 -16.10
N MET A 34 18.59 8.35 -15.65
CA MET A 34 19.27 9.48 -16.28
C MET A 34 20.80 9.33 -16.18
N ALA A 35 21.33 8.95 -15.01
CA ALA A 35 22.76 8.70 -14.84
C ALA A 35 23.26 7.56 -15.74
N ALA A 36 22.50 6.47 -15.85
CA ALA A 36 22.83 5.35 -16.73
C ALA A 36 22.85 5.77 -18.21
N LEU A 37 21.85 6.53 -18.67
CA LEU A 37 21.83 7.08 -20.03
C LEU A 37 23.01 8.02 -20.29
N LEU A 38 23.35 8.86 -19.32
CA LEU A 38 24.46 9.82 -19.43
C LEU A 38 25.81 9.08 -19.51
N LEU A 39 26.05 8.11 -18.62
CA LEU A 39 27.23 7.26 -18.64
C LEU A 39 27.34 6.47 -19.95
N TRP A 40 26.22 5.92 -20.43
CA TRP A 40 26.15 5.22 -21.71
C TRP A 40 26.50 6.14 -22.87
N ALA A 41 25.89 7.32 -22.96
CA ALA A 41 26.13 8.28 -24.04
C ALA A 41 27.59 8.72 -24.09
N VAL A 42 28.18 9.04 -22.94
CA VAL A 42 29.59 9.45 -22.84
C VAL A 42 30.51 8.31 -23.26
N GLY A 43 30.29 7.10 -22.73
CA GLY A 43 31.08 5.92 -23.10
C GLY A 43 30.98 5.59 -24.59
N HIS A 44 29.77 5.66 -25.15
CA HIS A 44 29.53 5.45 -26.57
C HIS A 44 30.29 6.47 -27.41
N LEU A 45 30.20 7.76 -27.07
CA LEU A 45 30.89 8.84 -27.79
C LEU A 45 32.40 8.56 -27.89
N PHE A 46 33.04 8.27 -26.76
CA PHE A 46 34.48 7.95 -26.71
C PHE A 46 34.83 6.69 -27.51
N LEU A 47 33.99 5.65 -27.47
CA LEU A 47 34.20 4.41 -28.24
C LEU A 47 34.09 4.63 -29.75
N THR A 48 33.10 5.40 -30.20
CA THR A 48 32.91 5.71 -31.62
C THR A 48 33.98 6.66 -32.16
N PHE A 49 34.30 7.74 -31.42
CA PHE A 49 35.38 8.65 -31.82
C PHE A 49 36.77 8.02 -31.76
N GLY A 50 37.00 7.10 -30.81
CA GLY A 50 38.27 6.40 -30.66
C GLY A 50 38.58 5.41 -31.79
N ARG A 51 37.54 4.93 -32.51
CA ARG A 51 37.74 4.05 -33.68
C ARG A 51 38.07 4.82 -34.95
N ASN A 52 37.22 5.78 -35.32
CA ASN A 52 37.39 6.59 -36.53
C ASN A 52 36.57 7.88 -36.41
N PHE A 53 37.01 8.95 -37.06
CA PHE A 53 36.31 10.24 -37.03
C PHE A 53 34.92 10.18 -37.70
N GLY A 54 34.76 9.36 -38.76
CA GLY A 54 33.48 9.11 -39.41
C GLY A 54 32.48 8.35 -38.54
N ASP A 55 32.96 7.33 -37.81
CA ASP A 55 32.16 6.61 -36.82
C ASP A 55 31.76 7.51 -35.65
N GLY A 56 32.58 8.49 -35.29
CA GLY A 56 32.24 9.52 -34.30
C GLY A 56 31.03 10.37 -34.70
N LEU A 57 30.96 10.81 -35.96
CA LEU A 57 29.79 11.55 -36.49
C LEU A 57 28.52 10.69 -36.47
N TRP A 58 28.65 9.43 -36.89
CA TRP A 58 27.55 8.45 -36.82
C TRP A 58 27.13 8.19 -35.37
N GLY A 59 28.09 8.08 -34.45
CA GLY A 59 27.86 7.88 -33.03
C GLY A 59 27.07 9.01 -32.37
N ILE A 60 27.26 10.27 -32.79
CA ILE A 60 26.44 11.39 -32.28
C ILE A 60 24.97 11.22 -32.70
N LEU A 61 24.73 10.90 -33.98
CA LEU A 61 23.36 10.66 -34.47
C LEU A 61 22.73 9.49 -33.71
N GLU A 62 23.48 8.42 -33.51
CA GLU A 62 23.06 7.24 -32.77
C GLU A 62 22.71 7.58 -31.30
N ILE A 63 23.57 8.32 -30.61
CA ILE A 63 23.32 8.79 -29.23
C ILE A 63 22.06 9.66 -29.16
N VAL A 64 21.80 10.51 -30.15
CA VAL A 64 20.57 11.33 -30.18
C VAL A 64 19.34 10.45 -30.32
N VAL A 65 19.35 9.49 -31.26
CA VAL A 65 18.22 8.59 -31.51
C VAL A 65 17.98 7.64 -30.32
N PHE A 66 19.02 6.93 -29.88
CA PHE A 66 18.92 5.98 -28.77
C PHE A 66 18.81 6.67 -27.42
N GLY A 67 19.38 7.86 -27.24
CA GLY A 67 19.21 8.66 -26.03
C GLY A 67 17.78 9.17 -25.90
N ALA A 68 17.19 9.67 -26.99
CA ALA A 68 15.78 10.05 -27.02
C ALA A 68 14.86 8.85 -26.79
N LEU A 69 15.13 7.72 -27.46
CA LEU A 69 14.39 6.48 -27.26
C LEU A 69 14.53 5.96 -25.82
N GLY A 70 15.74 6.03 -25.26
CA GLY A 70 16.04 5.68 -23.87
C GLY A 70 15.28 6.55 -22.87
N MET A 71 15.14 7.85 -23.14
CA MET A 71 14.31 8.77 -22.35
C MET A 71 12.82 8.38 -22.39
N VAL A 72 12.31 7.99 -23.56
CA VAL A 72 10.92 7.50 -23.70
C VAL A 72 10.73 6.18 -22.94
N VAL A 73 11.65 5.22 -23.09
CA VAL A 73 11.59 3.95 -22.35
C VAL A 73 11.66 4.20 -20.86
N LEU A 74 12.54 5.09 -20.39
CA LEU A 74 12.62 5.46 -18.98
C LEU A 74 11.30 6.04 -18.46
N ARG A 75 10.64 6.90 -19.25
CA ARG A 75 9.31 7.43 -18.94
C ARG A 75 8.28 6.32 -18.81
N VAL A 76 8.21 5.45 -19.82
CA VAL A 76 7.27 4.32 -19.83
C VAL A 76 7.51 3.42 -18.62
N VAL A 77 8.76 3.09 -18.28
CA VAL A 77 9.07 2.28 -17.11
C VAL A 77 8.65 2.97 -15.80
N CYS A 78 8.93 4.27 -15.65
CA CYS A 78 8.50 5.03 -14.47
C CYS A 78 6.98 5.05 -14.32
N GLU A 79 6.25 5.26 -15.42
CA GLU A 79 4.79 5.26 -15.44
C GLU A 79 4.21 3.87 -15.17
N LEU A 80 4.77 2.83 -15.79
CA LEU A 80 4.33 1.45 -15.60
C LEU A 80 4.51 1.00 -14.15
N LEU A 81 5.61 1.40 -13.52
CA LEU A 81 5.84 1.16 -12.10
C LEU A 81 4.82 1.91 -11.24
N LEU A 82 4.56 3.19 -11.50
CA LEU A 82 3.52 3.95 -10.79
C LEU A 82 2.13 3.31 -10.93
N VAL A 83 1.76 2.87 -12.13
CA VAL A 83 0.50 2.18 -12.40
C VAL A 83 0.46 0.84 -11.67
N PHE A 84 1.55 0.08 -11.68
CA PHE A 84 1.66 -1.19 -10.98
C PHE A 84 1.53 -1.01 -9.45
N PHE A 85 2.23 -0.05 -8.86
CA PHE A 85 2.10 0.29 -7.44
C PHE A 85 0.68 0.72 -7.09
N LYS A 86 0.07 1.60 -7.89
CA LYS A 86 -1.32 2.02 -7.69
C LYS A 86 -2.31 0.85 -7.81
N ALA A 87 -2.10 -0.05 -8.76
CA ALA A 87 -2.91 -1.26 -8.90
C ALA A 87 -2.71 -2.22 -7.71
N ASN A 88 -1.47 -2.34 -7.21
CA ASN A 88 -1.14 -3.19 -6.07
C ASN A 88 -1.68 -2.64 -4.73
N GLU A 89 -1.64 -1.32 -4.52
CA GLU A 89 -2.31 -0.64 -3.41
C GLU A 89 -3.83 -0.87 -3.46
N THR A 90 -4.44 -0.76 -4.65
CA THR A 90 -5.86 -1.03 -4.85
C THR A 90 -6.20 -2.48 -4.52
N ALA A 91 -5.41 -3.44 -5.01
CA ALA A 91 -5.59 -4.86 -4.74
C ALA A 91 -5.47 -5.18 -3.24
N THR A 92 -4.46 -4.61 -2.56
CA THR A 92 -4.26 -4.77 -1.12
C THR A 92 -5.41 -4.15 -0.33
N ARG A 93 -5.91 -2.99 -0.75
CA ARG A 93 -7.06 -2.33 -0.12
C ARG A 93 -8.35 -3.14 -0.29
N THR A 94 -8.59 -3.72 -1.46
CA THR A 94 -9.75 -4.61 -1.70
C THR A 94 -9.68 -5.88 -0.86
N VAL A 95 -8.49 -6.46 -0.64
CA VAL A 95 -8.34 -7.64 0.22
C VAL A 95 -8.54 -7.29 1.69
N SER A 96 -7.99 -6.16 2.17
CA SER A 96 -8.24 -5.68 3.55
C SER A 96 -9.71 -5.33 3.77
N LEU A 97 -10.35 -4.68 2.80
CA LEU A 97 -11.79 -4.39 2.82
C LEU A 97 -12.66 -5.63 2.55
N SER A 98 -12.12 -6.74 2.07
CA SER A 98 -12.84 -8.03 1.99
C SER A 98 -12.68 -8.84 3.27
N ARG A 99 -11.59 -8.64 4.01
CA ARG A 99 -11.33 -9.30 5.29
C ARG A 99 -12.13 -8.69 6.43
N MET A 100 -12.22 -7.36 6.50
CA MET A 100 -13.06 -6.64 7.47
C MET A 100 -14.56 -7.01 7.47
N PRO A 101 -15.26 -7.13 6.33
CA PRO A 101 -16.66 -7.54 6.29
C PRO A 101 -16.83 -9.02 6.62
N ALA A 102 -15.86 -9.88 6.29
CA ALA A 102 -15.89 -11.28 6.72
C ALA A 102 -15.78 -11.39 8.25
N THR A 103 -14.89 -10.62 8.89
CA THR A 103 -14.78 -10.61 10.36
C THR A 103 -16.00 -9.99 11.03
N LEU A 104 -16.56 -8.92 10.46
CA LEU A 104 -17.80 -8.30 10.99
C LEU A 104 -19.01 -9.23 10.85
N MET A 105 -19.12 -9.97 9.75
CA MET A 105 -20.21 -10.94 9.55
C MET A 105 -20.09 -12.14 10.48
N ASP A 106 -18.87 -12.65 10.72
CA ASP A 106 -18.63 -13.70 11.71
C ASP A 106 -18.94 -13.20 13.14
N GLU A 107 -18.53 -11.99 13.50
CA GLU A 107 -18.79 -11.42 14.84
C GLU A 107 -20.29 -11.17 15.07
N VAL A 108 -21.01 -10.66 14.07
CA VAL A 108 -22.48 -10.51 14.14
C VAL A 108 -23.19 -11.87 14.23
N LYS A 109 -22.74 -12.87 13.46
CA LYS A 109 -23.31 -14.22 13.49
C LYS A 109 -23.07 -14.90 14.85
N GLU A 110 -21.89 -14.73 15.43
CA GLU A 110 -21.58 -15.25 16.76
C GLU A 110 -22.46 -14.59 17.83
N ALA A 111 -22.62 -13.27 17.80
CA ALA A 111 -23.52 -12.56 18.71
C ALA A 111 -24.99 -13.00 18.56
N ILE A 112 -25.45 -13.27 17.33
CA ILE A 112 -26.80 -13.82 17.10
C ILE A 112 -26.90 -15.25 17.63
N HIS A 113 -25.86 -16.08 17.49
CA HIS A 113 -25.85 -17.44 18.00
C HIS A 113 -25.85 -17.48 19.54
N GLU A 114 -25.14 -16.55 20.18
CA GLU A 114 -25.16 -16.36 21.64
C GLU A 114 -26.56 -15.97 22.14
N ILE A 115 -27.21 -14.98 21.50
CA ILE A 115 -28.59 -14.58 21.84
C ILE A 115 -29.59 -15.72 21.63
N ALA A 116 -29.43 -16.51 20.56
CA ALA A 116 -30.29 -17.66 20.29
C ALA A 116 -30.09 -18.83 21.26
N LYS A 117 -28.95 -18.88 21.96
CA LYS A 117 -28.65 -19.89 22.97
C LYS A 117 -29.25 -19.56 24.33
N ASP A 118 -29.57 -18.29 24.56
CA ASP A 118 -30.17 -17.75 25.78
C ASP A 118 -31.71 -17.74 25.75
N ASP A 119 -32.37 -18.54 24.91
CA ASP A 119 -33.83 -18.74 25.01
C ASP A 119 -34.16 -19.59 26.27
N PRO A 120 -34.89 -19.03 27.25
CA PRO A 120 -35.15 -19.66 28.54
C PRO A 120 -36.36 -20.60 28.44
N TYR A 121 -36.16 -21.80 27.93
CA TYR A 121 -37.18 -22.87 28.03
C TYR A 121 -36.57 -24.15 28.60
N THR A 122 -36.20 -24.08 29.87
CA THR A 122 -36.34 -25.22 30.78
C THR A 122 -37.43 -24.82 31.78
N GLU A 123 -38.66 -25.15 31.45
CA GLU A 123 -39.76 -25.15 32.43
C GLU A 123 -39.53 -26.29 33.41
N GLU A 124 -39.30 -26.01 34.70
CA GLU A 124 -39.82 -26.84 35.79
C GLU A 124 -40.30 -25.92 36.95
N ALA A 125 -41.48 -26.25 37.45
CA ALA A 125 -42.43 -25.40 38.16
C ALA A 125 -42.15 -25.21 39.66
N ASP A 126 -42.77 -24.14 40.19
CA ASP A 126 -43.19 -23.91 41.59
C ASP A 126 -42.17 -24.14 42.72
N GLU A 127 -41.72 -23.05 43.34
CA GLU A 127 -41.89 -22.86 44.80
C GLU A 127 -41.67 -21.39 45.21
N ALA A 128 -42.59 -20.90 46.03
CA ALA A 128 -42.69 -19.51 46.46
C ALA A 128 -41.74 -19.17 47.63
N ALA A 129 -40.96 -18.08 47.51
CA ALA A 129 -40.63 -17.15 48.62
C ALA A 129 -39.79 -15.94 48.13
N PRO A 130 -40.06 -14.70 48.58
CA PRO A 130 -39.41 -13.49 48.08
C PRO A 130 -38.07 -13.22 48.80
N GLN A 131 -36.98 -13.10 48.05
CA GLN A 131 -35.73 -12.53 48.56
C GLN A 131 -35.38 -11.28 47.75
N ALA A 132 -35.35 -10.15 48.44
CA ALA A 132 -34.99 -8.84 47.89
C ALA A 132 -33.47 -8.74 47.66
N PRO A 133 -33.01 -8.36 46.45
CA PRO A 133 -31.66 -7.87 46.24
C PRO A 133 -31.67 -6.33 46.23
N THR A 134 -30.82 -5.79 47.09
CA THR A 134 -30.48 -4.38 47.25
C THR A 134 -30.14 -3.70 45.93
N ALA A 135 -30.73 -2.52 45.71
CA ALA A 135 -30.48 -1.66 44.56
C ALA A 135 -29.00 -1.22 44.47
N PRO A 136 -28.32 -1.40 43.33
CA PRO A 136 -27.08 -0.69 43.07
C PRO A 136 -27.39 0.74 42.57
N THR A 137 -26.75 1.67 43.25
CA THR A 137 -26.86 3.13 43.17
C THR A 137 -26.73 3.65 41.73
N ARG A 138 -27.78 4.35 41.28
CA ARG A 138 -27.84 5.12 40.03
C ARG A 138 -26.75 6.21 40.04
N ARG A 139 -25.58 5.95 39.41
CA ARG A 139 -24.53 6.96 39.21
C ARG A 139 -25.01 7.97 38.18
N SER A 140 -25.54 9.09 38.66
CA SER A 140 -25.89 10.25 37.83
C SER A 140 -24.62 10.87 37.25
N ALA A 141 -24.36 10.61 35.97
CA ALA A 141 -23.42 11.42 35.21
C ALA A 141 -24.05 12.82 35.09
N ARG A 142 -23.53 13.75 35.89
CA ARG A 142 -23.91 15.17 35.90
C ARG A 142 -23.62 15.77 34.52
N ARG A 143 -24.69 16.06 33.79
CA ARG A 143 -24.68 16.94 32.62
C ARG A 143 -24.39 18.37 33.11
N SER A 144 -23.31 18.98 32.65
CA SER A 144 -23.15 20.44 32.67
C SER A 144 -22.81 20.90 31.24
N PRO A 145 -23.70 21.64 30.57
CA PRO A 145 -23.48 22.24 29.24
C PRO A 145 -22.55 23.47 29.26
N PRO A 146 -22.13 23.97 28.07
CA PRO A 146 -21.06 24.96 27.88
C PRO A 146 -21.57 26.41 27.85
N ALA A 147 -20.69 27.37 28.17
CA ALA A 147 -20.79 28.81 27.82
C ALA A 147 -19.45 29.48 28.18
N SER A 148 -18.57 29.79 27.23
CA SER A 148 -18.51 31.02 26.41
C SER A 148 -18.20 32.28 27.22
N THR A 149 -17.02 32.86 27.02
CA THR A 149 -16.92 34.26 26.57
C THR A 149 -15.59 34.53 25.85
N PRO A 150 -15.60 35.34 24.77
CA PRO A 150 -14.46 35.76 23.98
C PRO A 150 -13.90 37.10 24.55
N GLU A 151 -13.25 37.90 23.69
CA GLU A 151 -12.78 39.29 23.90
C GLU A 151 -11.39 39.37 24.58
N LEU A 152 -10.40 40.14 24.12
CA LEU A 152 -10.18 40.97 22.93
C LEU A 152 -8.67 41.25 22.89
#